data_AF-A0A3D4JT60-F1
#
_entry.id   AF-A0A3D4JT60-F1
#
_cell.length_a   1.000
_cell.length_b   1.000
_cell.length_c   1.000
_cell.angle_alpha   90.00
_cell.angle_beta   90.00
_cell.angle_gamma   90.00
#
_symmetry.space_group_name_H-M   'P 1'
#
loop_
_entity.id
_entity.type
_entity.pdbx_description
1 polymer ?
#
loop_
_entity_poly.entity_id
_entity_poly.type
_entity_poly.pdbx_seq_one_letter_code
_entity_poly.pdbx_strand_id
1 'polypeptide(L)'
;MADVKGSDLRNPVYSLDGKKLFFSGKTDLYSYDLKTGVLSGMEISKESEVVLMDKKVIMGFTLLETKFNTVTVDTGKPLRLQLNNTLKGTTSVLELNKNKRLVLIPETDRKIKKIAFGKGSGTKSGFTIEENFNLPDGLYSVSNNGSKKKLLYQTNTQDLMLDKMKVEVVHFNNSLGVPLKGILTYPMDYDPMKKYPMVVKVY
;
A
#
# COMPACT_ATOMS: atom_id res chain seq x y z
N MET A 1 7.84 20.39 7.13
CA MET A 1 9.29 20.29 6.85
C MET A 1 9.46 19.43 5.61
N ALA A 2 10.07 19.96 4.54
CA ALA A 2 10.36 19.21 3.33
C ALA A 2 11.58 18.32 3.59
N ASP A 3 11.34 17.08 4.01
CA ASP A 3 12.41 16.14 4.31
C ASP A 3 12.87 15.45 3.02
N VAL A 4 13.74 16.13 2.27
CA VAL A 4 14.54 15.49 1.21
C VAL A 4 15.97 15.39 1.71
N LYS A 5 16.17 14.60 2.77
CA LYS A 5 17.47 14.12 3.22
C LYS A 5 17.58 12.60 3.13
N GLY A 6 17.00 11.97 2.10
CA GLY A 6 17.30 10.58 1.70
C GLY A 6 17.10 9.46 2.73
N SER A 7 16.73 9.76 3.98
CA SER A 7 16.78 8.86 5.14
C SER A 7 15.66 7.82 5.11
N ASP A 8 14.68 7.99 4.23
CA ASP A 8 13.52 7.11 4.14
C ASP A 8 13.16 6.74 2.69
N LEU A 9 14.09 6.90 1.75
CA LEU A 9 13.93 6.42 0.38
C LEU A 9 14.15 4.91 0.34
N ARG A 10 13.16 4.17 -0.17
CA ARG A 10 13.15 2.71 -0.22
C ARG A 10 12.70 2.23 -1.59
N ASN A 11 12.87 0.93 -1.82
CA ASN A 11 12.37 0.23 -3.00
C ASN A 11 12.79 0.91 -4.33
N PRO A 12 14.10 1.03 -4.63
CA PRO A 12 14.56 1.64 -5.87
C PRO A 12 14.01 0.88 -7.09
N VAL A 13 13.45 1.61 -8.06
CA VAL A 13 12.95 1.07 -9.33
C VAL A 13 13.44 1.91 -10.50
N TYR A 14 14.19 1.31 -11.42
CA TYR A 14 14.66 2.00 -12.63
C TYR A 14 13.53 2.20 -13.64
N SER A 15 13.52 3.33 -14.35
CA SER A 15 12.76 3.40 -15.60
C SER A 15 13.37 2.45 -16.62
N LEU A 16 12.53 1.85 -17.45
CA LEU A 16 12.97 0.89 -18.47
C LEU A 16 13.97 1.50 -19.48
N ASP A 17 13.88 2.80 -19.72
CA ASP A 17 14.82 3.56 -20.57
C ASP A 17 16.12 3.96 -19.87
N GLY A 18 16.29 3.59 -18.59
CA GLY A 18 17.49 3.83 -17.81
C GLY A 18 17.76 5.29 -17.46
N LYS A 19 16.79 6.20 -17.62
CA LYS A 19 16.97 7.64 -17.36
C LYS A 19 16.61 8.07 -15.95
N LYS A 20 15.72 7.32 -15.29
CA LYS A 20 15.19 7.67 -13.97
C LYS A 20 15.29 6.51 -12.99
N LEU A 21 15.36 6.85 -11.71
CA LEU A 21 15.25 5.94 -10.59
C LEU A 21 14.14 6.42 -9.66
N PHE A 22 13.16 5.58 -9.39
CA PHE A 22 12.04 5.88 -8.51
C PHE A 22 12.28 5.31 -7.12
N PHE A 23 11.82 6.03 -6.09
CA PHE A 23 11.89 5.60 -4.69
C PHE A 23 10.56 5.81 -3.99
N SER A 24 10.10 4.79 -3.26
CA SER A 24 9.03 4.95 -2.29
C SER A 24 9.55 5.74 -1.09
N GLY A 25 8.85 6.79 -0.68
CA GLY A 25 9.05 7.42 0.62
C GLY A 25 7.76 7.42 1.43
N LYS A 26 7.85 7.73 2.74
CA LYS A 26 6.71 7.78 3.68
C LYS A 26 5.52 8.60 3.25
N THR A 27 5.73 9.63 2.44
CA THR A 27 4.68 10.60 2.10
C THR A 27 4.46 10.76 0.60
N ASP A 28 5.36 10.26 -0.25
CA ASP A 28 5.27 10.45 -1.70
C ASP A 28 6.10 9.41 -2.47
N LEU A 29 5.98 9.42 -3.80
CA LEU A 29 6.90 8.78 -4.73
C LEU A 29 7.93 9.81 -5.21
N TYR A 30 9.21 9.43 -5.20
CA TYR A 30 10.30 10.30 -5.63
C TYR A 30 10.91 9.79 -6.93
N SER A 31 11.34 10.71 -7.77
CA SER A 31 11.97 10.48 -9.08
C SER A 31 13.36 11.13 -9.06
N TYR A 32 14.40 10.32 -9.22
CA TYR A 32 15.77 10.76 -9.42
C TYR A 32 16.13 10.68 -10.91
N ASP A 33 16.58 11.79 -11.48
CA ASP A 33 17.07 11.84 -12.86
C ASP A 33 18.56 11.47 -12.89
N LEU A 34 18.89 10.36 -13.57
CA LEU A 34 20.24 9.79 -13.57
C LEU A 34 21.25 10.62 -14.38
N LYS A 35 20.78 11.51 -15.25
CA LYS A 35 21.65 12.38 -16.06
C LYS A 35 22.03 13.66 -15.31
N THR A 36 21.05 14.27 -14.64
CA THR A 36 21.20 15.57 -13.97
C THR A 36 21.52 15.43 -12.48
N GLY A 37 21.26 14.27 -11.89
CA GLY A 37 21.43 14.03 -10.46
C GLY A 37 20.37 14.69 -9.58
N VAL A 38 19.23 15.09 -10.16
CA VAL A 38 18.17 15.81 -9.44
C VAL A 38 17.13 14.83 -8.91
N LEU A 39 16.81 14.93 -7.62
CA LEU A 39 15.72 14.22 -6.96
C LEU A 39 14.49 15.13 -6.80
N SER A 40 13.34 14.70 -7.30
CA SER A 40 12.07 15.44 -7.21
C SER A 40 10.94 14.55 -6.71
N GLY A 41 10.06 15.09 -5.86
CA GLY A 41 8.78 14.46 -5.52
C GLY A 41 7.83 14.45 -6.72
N MET A 42 6.96 13.44 -6.79
CA MET A 42 5.93 13.33 -7.83
C MET A 42 4.57 13.93 -7.42
N GLU A 43 4.49 14.47 -6.20
CA GLU A 43 3.32 15.15 -5.62
C GLU A 43 2.07 14.25 -5.56
N ILE A 44 2.26 12.94 -5.38
CA ILE A 44 1.18 11.96 -5.39
C ILE A 44 0.39 12.00 -4.08
N SER A 45 1.09 12.03 -2.96
CA SER A 45 0.51 12.16 -1.62
C SER A 45 1.35 13.11 -0.75
N LYS A 46 0.82 13.46 0.41
CA LYS A 46 1.56 14.10 1.52
C LYS A 46 1.46 13.31 2.83
N GLU A 47 0.67 12.24 2.84
CA GLU A 47 0.26 11.52 4.05
C GLU A 47 0.37 10.00 3.93
N SER A 48 0.72 9.49 2.75
CA SER A 48 0.76 8.04 2.48
C SER A 48 2.08 7.65 1.84
N GLU A 49 2.59 6.48 2.21
CA GLU A 49 3.67 5.85 1.46
C GLU A 49 3.15 5.48 0.08
N VAL A 50 3.92 5.78 -0.96
CA VAL A 50 3.54 5.49 -2.35
C VAL A 50 4.45 4.40 -2.92
N VAL A 51 3.85 3.25 -3.23
CA VAL A 51 4.54 2.05 -3.72
C VAL A 51 4.21 1.82 -5.19
N LEU A 52 5.24 1.68 -6.02
CA LEU A 52 5.09 1.34 -7.43
C LEU A 52 4.79 -0.15 -7.59
N MET A 53 3.70 -0.47 -8.30
CA MET A 53 3.17 -1.83 -8.38
C MET A 53 3.63 -2.60 -9.61
N ASP A 54 3.65 -1.96 -10.80
CA ASP A 54 3.91 -2.63 -12.08
C ASP A 54 5.41 -2.89 -12.34
N LYS A 55 6.16 -3.20 -11.27
CA LYS A 55 7.60 -3.45 -11.32
C LYS A 55 7.90 -4.83 -11.91
N LYS A 56 8.98 -4.91 -12.69
CA LYS A 56 9.52 -6.15 -13.24
C LYS A 56 10.96 -6.33 -12.82
N VAL A 57 11.29 -7.55 -12.43
CA VAL A 57 12.68 -7.93 -12.19
C VAL A 57 13.28 -8.38 -13.52
N ILE A 58 14.36 -7.73 -13.93
CA ILE A 58 15.13 -8.09 -15.13
C ILE A 58 16.51 -8.56 -14.66
N MET A 59 17.00 -9.66 -15.20
CA MET A 59 18.36 -10.13 -14.97
C MET A 59 19.32 -9.17 -15.68
N GLY A 60 20.17 -8.49 -14.91
CA GLY A 60 21.18 -7.59 -15.45
C GLY A 60 22.37 -8.38 -15.98
N PHE A 61 23.04 -9.13 -15.11
CA PHE A 61 24.17 -9.98 -15.46
C PHE A 61 24.40 -11.07 -14.42
N THR A 62 25.24 -12.05 -14.78
CA THR A 62 25.70 -13.12 -13.87
C THR A 62 27.21 -13.00 -13.72
N LEU A 63 27.72 -13.01 -12.50
CA LEU A 63 29.15 -13.05 -12.20
C LEU A 63 29.40 -14.05 -11.07
N LEU A 64 30.30 -15.01 -11.29
CA LEU A 64 30.65 -16.06 -10.30
C LEU A 64 29.40 -16.73 -9.71
N GLU A 65 28.50 -17.21 -10.58
CA GLU A 65 27.20 -17.83 -10.25
C GLU A 65 26.19 -16.93 -9.51
N THR A 66 26.56 -15.67 -9.24
CA THR A 66 25.68 -14.68 -8.62
C THR A 66 24.89 -13.94 -9.68
N LYS A 67 23.56 -13.97 -9.58
CA LYS A 67 22.65 -13.24 -10.47
C LYS A 67 22.38 -11.85 -9.92
N PHE A 68 22.75 -10.82 -10.68
CA PHE A 68 22.45 -9.43 -10.37
C PHE A 68 21.18 -9.04 -11.09
N ASN A 69 20.15 -8.72 -10.33
CA ASN A 69 18.84 -8.35 -10.84
C ASN A 69 18.61 -6.85 -10.67
N THR A 70 17.90 -6.26 -11.63
CA THR A 70 17.39 -4.90 -11.54
C THR A 70 15.87 -4.91 -11.48
N VAL A 71 15.31 -3.99 -10.70
CA VAL A 71 13.86 -3.77 -10.64
C VAL A 71 13.56 -2.59 -11.54
N THR A 72 12.67 -2.79 -12.51
CA THR A 72 12.37 -1.81 -13.55
C THR A 72 10.87 -1.55 -13.68
N VAL A 73 10.51 -0.42 -14.27
CA VAL A 73 9.14 -0.08 -14.65
C VAL A 73 9.11 0.57 -16.04
N ASP A 74 8.13 0.19 -16.84
CA ASP A 74 7.89 0.78 -18.17
C ASP A 74 7.09 2.09 -18.02
N THR A 75 7.78 3.22 -18.02
CA THR A 75 7.18 4.55 -17.93
C THR A 75 6.47 4.99 -19.22
N GLY A 76 6.54 4.19 -20.30
CA GLY A 76 5.72 4.38 -21.50
C GLY A 76 4.27 3.94 -21.32
N LYS A 77 3.95 3.25 -20.21
CA LYS A 77 2.61 2.81 -19.84
C LYS A 77 2.10 3.55 -18.59
N PRO A 78 0.78 3.57 -18.34
CA PRO A 78 0.26 4.03 -17.06
C PRO A 78 0.89 3.29 -15.89
N LEU A 79 1.25 4.03 -14.83
CA LEU A 79 1.87 3.50 -13.62
C LEU A 79 0.81 3.28 -12.55
N ARG A 80 0.68 2.07 -12.03
CA ARG A 80 -0.19 1.83 -10.87
C ARG A 80 0.60 1.97 -9.58
N LEU A 81 0.02 2.74 -8.67
CA LEU A 81 0.60 3.10 -7.39
C LEU A 81 -0.35 2.65 -6.28
N GLN A 82 0.19 1.96 -5.29
CA GLN A 82 -0.49 1.64 -4.05
C GLN A 82 -0.10 2.67 -2.99
N LEU A 83 -1.10 3.27 -2.35
CA LEU A 83 -0.92 4.26 -1.30
C LEU A 83 -1.27 3.62 0.03
N ASN A 84 -0.32 3.61 0.97
CA ASN A 84 -0.51 3.08 2.30
C ASN A 84 -0.42 4.23 3.32
N ASN A 85 -1.55 4.59 3.93
CA ASN A 85 -1.55 5.55 5.02
C ASN A 85 -1.36 4.78 6.33
N THR A 86 -0.13 4.78 6.84
CA THR A 86 0.17 4.06 8.07
C THR A 86 -0.57 4.65 9.26
N LEU A 87 -0.76 5.96 9.35
CA LEU A 87 -1.48 6.57 10.47
C LEU A 87 -2.96 6.19 10.46
N LYS A 88 -3.67 6.40 9.35
CA LYS A 88 -5.10 6.06 9.22
C LYS A 88 -5.36 4.54 9.15
N GLY A 89 -4.34 3.74 8.83
CA GLY A 89 -4.48 2.31 8.60
C GLY A 89 -5.21 2.00 7.29
N THR A 90 -5.16 2.90 6.31
CA THR A 90 -5.90 2.79 5.06
C THR A 90 -5.00 2.47 3.88
N THR A 91 -5.58 1.83 2.87
CA THR A 91 -4.95 1.56 1.57
C THR A 91 -5.81 2.13 0.45
N SER A 92 -5.18 2.64 -0.61
CA SER A 92 -5.85 2.95 -1.87
C SER A 92 -4.95 2.61 -3.07
N VAL A 93 -5.53 2.59 -4.26
CA VAL A 93 -4.80 2.31 -5.50
C VAL A 93 -5.18 3.32 -6.56
N LEU A 94 -4.17 3.90 -7.19
CA LEU A 94 -4.35 4.82 -8.29
C LEU A 94 -3.52 4.41 -9.51
N GLU A 95 -3.97 4.84 -10.67
CA GLU A 95 -3.24 4.79 -11.91
C GLU A 95 -2.83 6.22 -12.29
N LEU A 96 -1.56 6.38 -12.62
CA LEU A 96 -0.96 7.61 -13.09
C LEU A 96 -0.60 7.46 -14.56
N ASN A 97 -1.24 8.25 -15.42
CA ASN A 97 -0.90 8.34 -16.83
C ASN A 97 -0.47 9.77 -17.16
N LYS A 98 0.85 9.99 -17.25
CA LYS A 98 1.45 11.34 -17.30
C LYS A 98 0.98 12.13 -16.07
N ASN A 99 0.19 13.20 -16.27
CA ASN A 99 -0.34 14.04 -15.19
C ASN A 99 -1.78 13.68 -14.79
N LYS A 100 -2.41 12.72 -15.46
CA LYS A 100 -3.79 12.30 -15.16
C LYS A 100 -3.77 11.20 -14.10
N ARG A 101 -4.53 11.42 -13.03
CA ARG A 101 -4.72 10.46 -11.93
C ARG A 101 -6.09 9.82 -12.06
N LEU A 102 -6.15 8.50 -11.95
CA LEU A 102 -7.37 7.72 -11.92
C LEU A 102 -7.36 6.86 -10.66
N VAL A 103 -8.36 7.02 -9.79
CA VAL A 103 -8.53 6.12 -8.64
C VAL A 103 -9.02 4.78 -9.17
N LEU A 104 -8.27 3.71 -8.94
CA LEU A 104 -8.65 2.35 -9.30
C LEU A 104 -9.34 1.64 -8.14
N ILE A 105 -8.90 1.92 -6.91
CA ILE A 105 -9.51 1.46 -5.67
C ILE A 105 -9.52 2.64 -4.70
N PRO A 106 -10.71 3.11 -4.28
CA PRO A 106 -10.82 4.16 -3.26
C PRO A 106 -10.14 3.77 -1.95
N GLU A 107 -9.96 4.75 -1.07
CA GLU A 107 -9.46 4.49 0.27
C GLU A 107 -10.35 3.49 1.02
N THR A 108 -9.72 2.48 1.62
CA THR A 108 -10.37 1.46 2.44
C THR A 108 -9.51 1.17 3.67
N ASP A 109 -10.17 0.79 4.76
CA ASP A 109 -9.58 0.25 6.00
C ASP A 109 -8.98 -1.16 5.83
N ARG A 110 -9.10 -1.75 4.64
CA ARG A 110 -8.53 -3.05 4.31
C ARG A 110 -7.12 -2.89 3.78
N LYS A 111 -6.24 -3.75 4.28
CA LYS A 111 -4.90 -3.93 3.70
C LYS A 111 -5.03 -4.74 2.43
N ILE A 112 -4.55 -4.18 1.32
CA ILE A 112 -4.53 -4.88 0.04
C ILE A 112 -3.16 -5.55 -0.13
N LYS A 113 -3.12 -6.89 -0.02
CA LYS A 113 -1.88 -7.69 -0.11
C LYS A 113 -1.39 -7.85 -1.54
N LYS A 114 -2.32 -8.12 -2.45
CA LYS A 114 -2.05 -8.42 -3.87
C LYS A 114 -3.14 -7.83 -4.72
N ILE A 115 -2.74 -7.38 -5.91
CA ILE A 115 -3.62 -6.76 -6.88
C ILE A 115 -3.20 -7.22 -8.26
N ALA A 116 -4.18 -7.57 -9.09
CA ALA A 116 -3.97 -7.90 -10.49
C ALA A 116 -5.07 -7.26 -11.32
N PHE A 117 -4.70 -6.32 -12.19
CA PHE A 117 -5.62 -5.75 -13.18
C PHE A 117 -5.39 -6.40 -14.55
N GLY A 118 -6.43 -6.40 -15.39
CA GLY A 118 -6.32 -6.84 -16.78
C GLY A 118 -5.22 -6.10 -17.55
N LYS A 119 -4.63 -6.78 -18.55
CA LYS A 119 -3.54 -6.26 -19.38
C LYS A 119 -3.99 -5.35 -20.53
N GLY A 120 -5.28 -5.04 -20.64
CA GLY A 120 -5.83 -4.17 -21.69
C GLY A 120 -5.84 -2.70 -21.28
N SER A 121 -5.53 -1.81 -22.24
CA SER A 121 -5.72 -0.37 -22.07
C SER A 121 -7.19 -0.08 -21.73
N GLY A 122 -7.45 0.58 -20.60
CA GLY A 122 -8.80 0.93 -20.16
C GLY A 122 -9.58 -0.19 -19.44
N THR A 123 -9.01 -1.37 -19.22
CA THR A 123 -9.67 -2.42 -18.43
C THR A 123 -9.65 -2.06 -16.94
N LYS A 124 -10.75 -1.50 -16.44
CA LYS A 124 -10.94 -1.07 -15.04
C LYS A 124 -11.28 -2.21 -14.08
N SER A 125 -11.10 -3.44 -14.52
CA SER A 125 -11.45 -4.64 -13.76
C SER A 125 -10.19 -5.40 -13.35
N GLY A 126 -10.22 -5.93 -12.14
CA GLY A 126 -9.12 -6.67 -11.57
C GLY A 126 -9.55 -7.51 -10.38
N PHE A 127 -8.56 -8.09 -9.73
CA PHE A 127 -8.72 -8.87 -8.53
C PHE A 127 -7.82 -8.34 -7.44
N THR A 128 -8.28 -8.43 -6.20
CA THR A 128 -7.53 -8.06 -5.01
C THR A 128 -7.60 -9.17 -3.97
N ILE A 129 -6.53 -9.30 -3.19
CA ILE A 129 -6.53 -10.04 -1.94
C ILE A 129 -6.47 -9.02 -0.82
N GLU A 130 -7.46 -9.03 0.05
CA GLU A 130 -7.64 -8.03 1.09
C GLU A 130 -7.94 -8.67 2.45
N GLU A 131 -7.44 -8.03 3.51
CA GLU A 131 -7.68 -8.38 4.90
C GLU A 131 -7.86 -7.12 5.76
N ASN A 132 -8.43 -7.28 6.94
CA ASN A 132 -8.19 -6.36 8.06
C ASN A 132 -8.19 -7.17 9.37
N PHE A 133 -8.06 -6.51 10.53
CA PHE A 133 -8.00 -7.23 11.81
C PHE A 133 -9.26 -8.03 12.15
N ASN A 134 -10.40 -7.69 11.54
CA ASN A 134 -11.70 -8.33 11.76
C ASN A 134 -12.15 -9.16 10.55
N LEU A 135 -11.29 -9.31 9.53
CA LEU A 135 -11.65 -9.95 8.27
C LEU A 135 -10.45 -10.73 7.71
N PRO A 136 -10.53 -12.06 7.61
CA PRO A 136 -9.45 -12.84 7.03
C PRO A 136 -9.29 -12.55 5.54
N ASP A 137 -8.22 -13.08 4.94
CA ASP A 137 -7.92 -12.88 3.52
C ASP A 137 -9.12 -13.28 2.63
N GLY A 138 -9.64 -12.29 1.90
CA GLY A 138 -10.67 -12.48 0.90
C GLY A 138 -10.16 -12.14 -0.50
N LEU A 139 -10.55 -12.94 -1.49
CA LEU A 139 -10.37 -12.65 -2.90
C LEU A 139 -11.59 -11.88 -3.42
N TYR A 140 -11.36 -10.70 -3.97
CA TYR A 140 -12.41 -9.84 -4.50
C TYR A 140 -12.19 -9.59 -6.00
N SER A 141 -13.27 -9.55 -6.78
CA SER A 141 -13.26 -8.82 -8.05
C SER A 141 -13.57 -7.35 -7.79
N VAL A 142 -12.84 -6.48 -8.48
CA VAL A 142 -13.05 -5.04 -8.48
C VAL A 142 -13.28 -4.59 -9.92
N SER A 143 -14.22 -3.68 -10.13
CA SER A 143 -14.50 -3.07 -11.42
C SER A 143 -15.01 -1.65 -11.26
N ASN A 144 -15.09 -0.92 -12.37
CA ASN A 144 -15.57 0.46 -12.40
C ASN A 144 -14.86 1.35 -11.36
N ASN A 145 -13.52 1.39 -11.43
CA ASN A 145 -12.70 2.20 -10.52
C ASN A 145 -12.93 1.87 -9.03
N GLY A 146 -13.13 0.58 -8.73
CA GLY A 146 -13.30 0.08 -7.37
C GLY A 146 -14.70 0.28 -6.78
N SER A 147 -15.59 1.01 -7.46
CA SER A 147 -16.98 1.20 -7.02
C SER A 147 -17.82 -0.08 -7.03
N LYS A 148 -17.48 -1.05 -7.90
CA LYS A 148 -18.12 -2.36 -7.94
C LYS A 148 -17.13 -3.39 -7.43
N LYS A 149 -17.41 -3.93 -6.24
CA LYS A 149 -16.57 -4.91 -5.57
C LYS A 149 -17.41 -6.12 -5.15
N LYS A 150 -16.93 -7.32 -5.48
CA LYS A 150 -17.63 -8.57 -5.16
C LYS A 150 -16.65 -9.56 -4.54
N LEU A 151 -17.01 -10.12 -3.40
CA LEU A 151 -16.30 -11.24 -2.78
C LEU A 151 -16.47 -12.48 -3.67
N LEU A 152 -15.36 -13.12 -4.02
CA LEU A 152 -15.33 -14.35 -4.80
C LEU A 152 -15.00 -15.57 -3.95
N TYR A 153 -14.10 -15.38 -2.98
CA TYR A 153 -13.67 -16.43 -2.08
C TYR A 153 -13.20 -15.83 -0.76
N GLN A 154 -13.55 -16.46 0.35
CA GLN A 154 -13.14 -16.07 1.70
C GLN A 154 -12.34 -17.22 2.30
N THR A 155 -11.17 -16.93 2.85
CA THR A 155 -10.40 -17.93 3.63
C THR A 155 -11.00 -18.09 5.03
N ASN A 156 -10.73 -19.22 5.68
CA ASN A 156 -11.10 -19.50 7.08
C ASN A 156 -12.60 -19.35 7.39
N THR A 157 -13.48 -19.71 6.47
CA THR A 157 -14.94 -19.60 6.67
C THR A 157 -15.47 -20.49 7.79
N GLN A 158 -14.70 -21.50 8.22
CA GLN A 158 -15.04 -22.34 9.37
C GLN A 158 -14.74 -21.69 10.73
N ASP A 159 -14.01 -20.58 10.77
CA ASP A 159 -13.71 -19.88 12.02
C ASP A 159 -14.87 -18.95 12.41
N LEU A 160 -15.82 -19.54 13.15
CA LEU A 160 -17.01 -18.85 13.64
C LEU A 160 -16.72 -17.85 14.78
N MET A 161 -15.48 -17.82 15.30
CA MET A 161 -15.13 -16.91 16.39
C MET A 161 -14.75 -15.52 15.87
N LEU A 162 -14.40 -15.40 14.58
CA LEU A 162 -14.05 -14.13 13.95
C LEU A 162 -15.17 -13.09 14.05
N ASP A 163 -16.43 -13.50 13.88
CA ASP A 163 -17.59 -12.59 13.96
C ASP A 163 -17.78 -11.97 15.34
N LYS A 164 -17.18 -12.57 16.37
CA LYS A 164 -17.20 -12.10 17.76
C LYS A 164 -15.93 -11.34 18.15
N MET A 165 -14.90 -11.39 17.32
CA MET A 165 -13.70 -10.59 17.53
C MET A 165 -13.97 -9.16 17.11
N LYS A 166 -13.49 -8.24 17.94
CA LYS A 166 -13.52 -6.82 17.65
C LYS A 166 -12.13 -6.25 17.87
N VAL A 167 -11.59 -5.66 16.82
CA VAL A 167 -10.30 -4.98 16.83
C VAL A 167 -10.47 -3.61 16.17
N GLU A 168 -9.99 -2.57 16.83
CA GLU A 168 -10.03 -1.19 16.33
C GLU A 168 -8.61 -0.61 16.24
N VAL A 169 -8.39 0.24 15.24
CA VAL A 169 -7.22 1.11 15.21
C VAL A 169 -7.59 2.38 15.97
N VAL A 170 -6.90 2.63 17.08
CA VAL A 170 -7.14 3.81 17.92
C VAL A 170 -6.04 4.84 17.67
N HIS A 171 -6.41 6.12 17.68
CA HIS A 171 -5.49 7.24 17.50
C HIS A 171 -5.42 8.08 18.77
N PHE A 172 -4.22 8.48 19.17
CA PHE A 172 -4.01 9.29 20.35
C PHE A 172 -2.73 10.11 20.20
N ASN A 173 -2.61 11.19 20.97
CA ASN A 173 -1.38 11.95 21.05
C ASN A 173 -0.64 11.58 22.33
N ASN A 174 0.70 11.49 22.26
CA ASN A 174 1.49 11.39 23.48
C ASN A 174 1.53 12.73 24.24
N SER A 175 2.20 12.76 25.40
CA SER A 175 2.35 13.97 26.22
C SER A 175 3.06 15.14 25.51
N LEU A 176 3.77 14.87 24.41
CA LEU A 176 4.44 15.87 23.58
C LEU A 176 3.60 16.30 22.37
N GLY A 177 2.35 15.83 22.25
CA GLY A 177 1.48 16.14 21.12
C GLY A 177 1.80 15.37 19.83
N VAL A 178 2.68 14.36 19.88
CA VAL A 178 3.01 13.55 18.71
C VAL A 178 1.87 12.57 18.43
N PRO A 179 1.30 12.55 17.21
CA PRO A 179 0.24 11.63 16.85
C PRO A 179 0.77 10.20 16.74
N LEU A 180 0.09 9.29 17.44
CA LEU A 180 0.36 7.87 17.47
C LEU A 180 -0.91 7.09 17.14
N LYS A 181 -0.73 5.81 16.82
CA LYS A 181 -1.82 4.85 16.70
C LYS A 181 -1.51 3.59 17.49
N GLY A 182 -2.57 2.92 17.93
CA GLY A 182 -2.53 1.61 18.57
C GLY A 182 -3.53 0.66 17.92
N ILE A 183 -3.39 -0.62 18.25
CA ILE A 183 -4.37 -1.66 17.92
C ILE A 183 -5.04 -2.05 19.24
N LEU A 184 -6.35 -1.86 19.33
CA LEU A 184 -7.16 -2.23 20.48
C LEU A 184 -7.96 -3.48 20.16
N THR A 185 -7.57 -4.60 20.75
CA THR A 185 -8.31 -5.87 20.66
C THR A 185 -9.23 -6.00 21.87
N TYR A 186 -10.52 -6.12 21.61
CA TYR A 186 -11.54 -6.29 22.63
C TYR A 186 -11.66 -7.75 23.06
N PRO A 187 -12.08 -8.02 24.31
CA PRO A 187 -12.44 -9.37 24.71
C PRO A 187 -13.64 -9.88 23.90
N MET A 188 -13.79 -11.20 23.83
CA MET A 188 -14.94 -11.83 23.19
C MET A 188 -16.24 -11.38 23.87
N ASP A 189 -17.26 -11.13 23.05
CA ASP A 189 -18.59 -10.68 23.51
C ASP A 189 -18.51 -9.42 24.40
N TYR A 190 -17.65 -8.46 24.01
CA TYR A 190 -17.42 -7.20 24.72
C TYR A 190 -18.71 -6.45 25.04
N ASP A 191 -18.85 -6.05 26.31
CA ASP A 191 -19.95 -5.27 26.83
C ASP A 191 -19.44 -3.89 27.29
N PRO A 192 -19.89 -2.78 26.68
CA PRO A 192 -19.42 -1.44 27.03
C PRO A 192 -19.77 -1.02 28.46
N MET A 193 -20.67 -1.72 29.15
CA MET A 193 -21.04 -1.45 30.55
C MET A 193 -20.11 -2.13 31.57
N LYS A 194 -19.20 -3.01 31.12
CA LYS A 194 -18.28 -3.75 31.99
C LYS A 194 -16.85 -3.22 31.89
N LYS A 195 -16.09 -3.39 32.98
CA LYS A 195 -14.66 -3.12 33.02
C LYS A 195 -13.89 -4.41 32.77
N TYR A 196 -12.84 -4.31 31.97
CA TYR A 196 -11.97 -5.41 31.63
C TYR A 196 -10.51 -5.05 31.95
N PRO A 197 -9.67 -6.01 32.38
CA PRO A 197 -8.24 -5.78 32.47
C PRO A 197 -7.68 -5.50 31.07
N MET A 198 -6.76 -4.55 30.98
CA MET A 198 -6.08 -4.21 29.72
C MET A 198 -4.61 -4.65 29.81
N VAL A 199 -4.15 -5.36 28.79
CA VAL A 199 -2.74 -5.68 28.61
C VAL A 199 -2.18 -4.75 27.53
N VAL A 200 -1.12 -4.02 27.86
CA VAL A 200 -0.48 -3.08 26.93
C VAL A 200 0.84 -3.69 26.45
N LYS A 201 1.00 -3.78 25.14
CA LYS A 201 2.26 -4.18 24.50
C LYS A 201 2.78 -3.05 23.63
N VAL A 202 3.93 -2.49 24.01
CA VAL A 202 4.63 -1.43 23.27
C VAL A 202 5.78 -2.07 22.48
N TYR A 203 5.89 -1.72 21.20
CA TYR A 203 6.92 -2.21 20.29
C TYR A 203 7.81 -1.05 19.82
#